data_AF-H0IYP8-F1
#
_entry.id   AF-H0IYP8-F1
#
_cell.length_a   1.000
_cell.length_b   1.000
_cell.length_c   1.000
_cell.angle_alpha   90.00
_cell.angle_beta   90.00
_cell.angle_gamma   90.00
#
_symmetry.space_group_name_H-M   'P 1'
#
loop_
_entity.id
_entity.type
_entity.pdbx_description
1 polymer ?
#
loop_
_entity_poly.entity_id
_entity_poly.type
_entity_poly.pdbx_seq_one_letter_code
_entity_poly.pdbx_strand_id
1 'polypeptide(L)' 'MEQPVHHFSELFEQLGLPSDSESIERFIQRNSPLPEEMALADAPCWNEGQAEFLREAVEADADWAEVVDHLDASMHKTG' A
#
# COMPACT_ATOMS: atom_id res chain seq x y z
N MET A 1 -8.35 22.90 -4.29
CA MET A 1 -8.89 21.86 -3.40
C MET A 1 -7.68 21.17 -2.82
N GLU A 2 -7.57 21.11 -1.50
CA GLU A 2 -6.45 20.44 -0.81
C GLU A 2 -6.78 18.95 -0.86
N GLN A 3 -5.98 18.16 -1.59
CA GLN A 3 -6.10 16.69 -1.54
C GLN A 3 -5.71 16.26 -0.12
N PRO A 4 -6.46 15.38 0.55
CA PRO A 4 -6.04 14.84 1.83
C PRO A 4 -4.71 14.09 1.63
N VAL A 5 -3.65 14.54 2.32
CA VAL A 5 -2.38 13.81 2.36
C VAL A 5 -2.58 12.65 3.32
N HIS A 6 -2.87 11.47 2.78
CA HIS A 6 -3.01 10.26 3.58
C HIS A 6 -1.65 9.66 3.93
N HIS A 7 -1.50 9.27 5.20
CA HIS A 7 -0.29 8.60 5.68
C HIS A 7 -0.42 7.07 5.59
N PHE A 8 0.71 6.36 5.55
CA PHE A 8 0.72 4.89 5.56
C PHE A 8 -0.02 4.31 6.77
N SER A 9 -0.01 5.01 7.91
CA SER A 9 -0.78 4.62 9.09
C SER A 9 -2.27 4.48 8.76
N GLU A 10 -2.86 5.48 8.11
CA GLU A 10 -4.29 5.47 7.77
C GLU A 10 -4.63 4.39 6.75
N LEU A 11 -3.74 4.17 5.76
CA LEU A 11 -3.89 3.09 4.78
C LEU A 11 -3.88 1.72 5.48
N PHE A 12 -2.94 1.51 6.40
CA PHE A 12 -2.84 0.25 7.14
C PHE A 12 -4.02 0.05 8.08
N GLU A 13 -4.54 1.11 8.73
CA GLU A 13 -5.78 1.03 9.51
C GLU A 13 -6.96 0.57 8.65
N GLN A 14 -7.10 1.14 7.45
CA GLN A 14 -8.16 0.77 6.51
C GLN A 14 -8.03 -0.67 6.00
N LEU A 15 -6.81 -1.16 5.84
CA LEU A 15 -6.50 -2.55 5.49
C LEU A 15 -6.63 -3.52 6.68
N GLY A 16 -6.87 -3.01 7.90
CA GLY A 16 -6.93 -3.81 9.13
C GLY A 16 -5.57 -4.34 9.59
N LEU A 17 -4.49 -3.64 9.24
CA LEU A 17 -3.11 -3.94 9.61
C LEU A 17 -2.61 -3.00 10.73
N PRO A 18 -1.54 -3.38 11.45
CA PRO A 18 -0.93 -2.49 12.43
C PRO A 18 -0.39 -1.21 11.76
N SER A 19 -0.83 -0.06 12.25
CA SER A 19 -0.58 1.26 11.66
C SER A 19 0.58 2.04 12.31
N ASP A 20 1.26 1.43 13.28
CA ASP A 20 2.46 2.00 13.87
C ASP A 20 3.63 1.98 12.88
N SER A 21 4.47 3.02 12.91
CA SER A 21 5.60 3.19 12.00
C SER A 21 6.53 1.97 11.96
N GLU A 22 6.89 1.40 13.12
CA GLU A 22 7.77 0.21 13.17
C GLU A 22 7.14 -1.01 12.48
N SER A 23 5.83 -1.20 12.61
CA SER A 23 5.11 -2.31 11.99
C SER A 23 5.01 -2.16 10.48
N ILE A 24 4.75 -0.94 10.00
CA ILE A 24 4.70 -0.61 8.56
C ILE A 24 6.07 -0.83 7.93
N GLU A 25 7.14 -0.29 8.52
CA GLU A 25 8.49 -0.47 8.01
C GLU A 25 8.88 -1.95 7.94
N ARG A 26 8.55 -2.73 8.98
CA ARG A 26 8.78 -4.18 8.99
C ARG A 26 7.95 -4.91 7.94
N PHE A 27 6.70 -4.49 7.70
CA PHE A 27 5.86 -5.08 6.68
C PHE A 27 6.44 -4.87 5.29
N ILE A 28 6.84 -3.64 4.98
CA ILE A 28 7.47 -3.31 3.69
C ILE A 28 8.76 -4.13 3.54
N GLN A 29 9.65 -4.13 4.53
CA GLN A 29 10.90 -4.91 4.48
C GLN A 29 10.69 -6.42 4.34
N ARG A 30 9.60 -6.95 4.91
CA ARG A 30 9.30 -8.38 4.86
C ARG A 30 8.79 -8.82 3.48
N ASN A 31 8.04 -7.94 2.81
CA ASN A 31 7.33 -8.25 1.57
C ASN A 31 7.98 -7.62 0.33
N SER A 32 8.98 -6.76 0.51
CA SER A 32 9.83 -6.18 -0.54
C SER A 32 11.10 -7.04 -0.77
N PRO A 33 11.68 -7.03 -1.97
CA PRO A 33 11.17 -6.41 -3.19
C PRO A 33 10.08 -7.23 -3.86
N LEU A 34 9.02 -6.56 -4.30
CA LEU A 34 8.06 -7.16 -5.24
C LEU A 34 8.67 -7.22 -6.64
N PRO A 35 8.32 -8.24 -7.46
CA PRO A 35 8.69 -8.27 -8.87
C PRO A 35 8.15 -7.05 -9.61
N GLU A 36 8.93 -6.43 -10.50
CA GLU A 36 8.52 -5.21 -11.24
C GLU A 36 7.22 -5.35 -12.05
N GLU A 37 6.86 -6.58 -12.41
CA GLU A 37 5.67 -6.93 -13.19
C GLU A 37 4.46 -7.31 -12.29
N MET A 38 4.62 -7.31 -10.97
CA MET A 38 3.57 -7.60 -10.00
C MET A 38 2.95 -6.30 -9.48
N ALA A 39 1.66 -6.09 -9.69
CA ALA A 39 0.99 -4.96 -9.06
C ALA A 39 0.95 -5.12 -7.53
N LEU A 40 1.01 -4.01 -6.77
CA LEU A 40 0.89 -4.04 -5.32
C LEU A 40 -0.31 -4.89 -4.85
N ALA A 41 -1.48 -4.73 -5.47
CA ALA A 41 -2.68 -5.45 -5.11
C ALA A 41 -2.66 -6.96 -5.45
N ASP A 42 -1.74 -7.41 -6.30
CA ASP A 42 -1.52 -8.83 -6.61
C ASP A 42 -0.47 -9.46 -5.67
N ALA A 43 0.14 -8.68 -4.77
CA ALA A 43 1.12 -9.20 -3.84
C ALA A 43 0.50 -10.24 -2.88
N PRO A 44 1.21 -11.34 -2.59
CA PRO A 44 0.68 -12.44 -1.78
C PRO A 44 0.54 -12.10 -0.29
N CYS A 45 0.98 -10.91 0.12
CA CYS A 45 0.83 -10.42 1.49
C CYS A 45 -0.59 -9.92 1.81
N TRP A 46 -1.42 -9.72 0.79
CA TRP A 46 -2.80 -9.24 0.93
C TRP A 46 -3.81 -10.39 0.92
N ASN A 47 -4.89 -10.22 1.67
CA ASN A 47 -6.10 -11.02 1.48
C ASN A 47 -6.98 -10.45 0.35
N GLU A 48 -8.03 -11.18 -0.02
CA GLU A 48 -8.92 -10.80 -1.13
C GLU A 48 -9.51 -9.37 -0.98
N GLY A 49 -9.98 -9.00 0.21
CA GLY A 49 -10.56 -7.68 0.46
C GLY A 49 -9.52 -6.55 0.50
N GLN A 50 -8.33 -6.81 1.04
CA GLN A 50 -7.22 -5.86 1.01
C GLN A 50 -6.75 -5.60 -0.42
N ALA A 51 -6.62 -6.68 -1.20
CA ALA A 51 -6.24 -6.62 -2.59
C ALA A 51 -7.30 -5.88 -3.43
N GLU A 52 -8.59 -6.13 -3.19
CA GLU A 52 -9.68 -5.38 -3.85
C GLU A 52 -9.60 -3.88 -3.55
N PHE A 53 -9.50 -3.51 -2.27
CA PHE A 53 -9.35 -2.12 -1.86
C PHE A 53 -8.14 -1.44 -2.50
N LEU A 54 -6.99 -2.12 -2.54
CA LEU A 54 -5.78 -1.58 -3.18
C LEU A 54 -5.96 -1.42 -4.69
N ARG A 55 -6.70 -2.31 -5.38
CA ARG A 55 -7.02 -2.14 -6.81
C ARG A 55 -7.90 -0.90 -7.02
N GLU A 56 -8.96 -0.76 -6.23
CA GLU A 56 -9.86 0.41 -6.29
C GLU A 56 -9.10 1.71 -5.98
N ALA A 57 -8.18 1.67 -5.01
CA ALA A 57 -7.38 2.81 -4.63
C ALA A 57 -6.41 3.28 -5.73
N VAL A 58 -5.88 2.37 -6.56
CA VAL A 58 -5.01 2.73 -7.70
C VAL A 58 -5.79 3.34 -8.86
N GLU A 59 -7.13 3.19 -8.89
CA GLU A 59 -7.95 3.86 -9.89
C GLU A 59 -7.92 5.39 -9.70
N ALA A 60 -7.81 6.11 -10.81
CA ALA A 60 -7.38 7.51 -10.88
C ALA A 60 -8.31 8.58 -10.24
N ASP A 61 -9.31 8.17 -9.44
CA ASP A 61 -10.26 9.05 -8.75
C ASP A 61 -10.44 8.68 -7.26
N ALA A 62 -9.69 7.70 -6.74
CA ALA A 62 -9.78 7.29 -5.35
C ALA A 62 -8.95 8.20 -4.43
N ASP A 63 -9.51 8.56 -3.27
CA ASP A 63 -8.82 9.34 -2.23
C ASP A 63 -7.49 8.69 -1.79
N TRP A 64 -7.35 7.38 -1.95
CA TRP A 64 -6.18 6.60 -1.51
C TRP A 64 -5.06 6.46 -2.56
N ALA A 65 -5.25 6.99 -3.78
CA ALA A 65 -4.32 6.76 -4.89
C ALA A 65 -2.88 7.20 -4.59
N GLU A 66 -2.70 8.37 -3.99
CA GLU A 66 -1.36 8.92 -3.70
C GLU A 66 -0.59 8.06 -2.67
N VAL A 67 -1.24 7.65 -1.59
CA VAL A 67 -0.59 6.85 -0.55
C VAL A 67 -0.36 5.40 -0.98
N VAL A 68 -1.23 4.86 -1.84
CA VAL A 68 -1.06 3.52 -2.41
C VAL A 68 0.07 3.50 -3.44
N ASP A 69 0.21 4.54 -4.28
CA ASP A 69 1.36 4.71 -5.18
C ASP A 69 2.69 4.77 -4.40
N HIS A 70 2.72 5.53 -3.30
CA HIS A 70 3.90 5.58 -2.43
C HIS A 70 4.23 4.21 -1.79
N LEU A 71 3.22 3.42 -1.43
CA LEU A 71 3.42 2.09 -0.88
C LEU A 71 3.96 1.14 -1.96
N ASP A 72 3.40 1.17 -3.16
CA ASP A 72 3.85 0.39 -4.32
C ASP A 72 5.33 0.68 -4.61
N ALA A 73 5.69 1.97 -4.75
CA ALA A 73 7.06 2.39 -4.98
C ALA A 73 8.01 1.92 -3.86
N SER A 74 7.55 1.93 -2.61
CA SER A 74 8.34 1.45 -1.46
C SER A 74 8.56 -0.07 -1.50
N MET A 75 7.57 -0.83 -1.98
CA MET A 75 7.65 -2.28 -2.07
C MET A 75 8.45 -2.77 -3.29
N HIS A 76 8.46 -2.03 -4.40
CA HIS A 76 9.27 -2.33 -5.59
C HIS A 76 10.72 -1.84 -5.49
N LYS A 77 11.02 -0.97 -4.51
CA LYS A 77 12.37 -0.46 -4.33
C LYS A 77 13.33 -1.59 -3.93
N THR A 78 14.20 -1.97 -4.86
CA THR A 78 15.34 -2.83 -4.57
C THR A 78 16.38 -2.02 -3.80
N GLY A 79 16.66 -2.41 -2.56
CA GLY A 79 17.67 -1.79 -1.70
C GLY A 79 19.10 -2.05 -2.17
#